data_AF-A0A0Q9T0P6-F1
#
_entry.id   AF-A0A0Q9T0P6-F1
#
_cell.length_a   1.000
_cell.length_b   1.000
_cell.length_c   1.000
_cell.angle_alpha   90.00
_cell.angle_beta   90.00
_cell.angle_gamma   90.00
#
_symmetry.space_group_name_H-M   'P 1'
#
loop_
_entity.id
_entity.type
_entity.pdbx_description
1 polymer ?
#
loop_
_entity_poly.entity_id
_entity_poly.type
_entity_poly.pdbx_seq_one_letter_code
_entity_poly.pdbx_strand_id
1 'polypeptide(L)'
;MLRAVRDHKQAAEKLDVEMMRLGVHWADLHLADPEFAEACFTSPKTFAGEGSPAIDEFCVPEFATMLGRTNDSAGHFLSQCVELAYRL
;
A
#
# COMPACT_ATOMS: atom_id res chain seq x y z
N MET A 1 -3.72 16.93 -31.25
CA MET A 1 -2.88 15.78 -30.83
C MET A 1 -2.19 16.03 -29.48
N LEU A 2 -1.29 17.01 -29.34
CA LEU A 2 -0.55 17.23 -28.08
C LEU A 2 -1.44 17.52 -26.84
N ARG A 3 -2.56 18.23 -27.03
CA ARG A 3 -3.56 18.42 -25.96
C ARG A 3 -4.14 17.08 -25.49
N ALA A 4 -4.59 16.23 -26.40
CA ALA A 4 -5.11 14.90 -26.06
C ALA A 4 -4.07 14.04 -25.31
N VAL A 5 -2.79 14.09 -25.72
CA VAL A 5 -1.70 13.41 -24.99
C VAL A 5 -1.58 13.93 -23.55
N ARG A 6 -1.62 15.25 -23.36
CA ARG A 6 -1.57 15.86 -22.02
C ARG A 6 -2.79 15.45 -21.18
N ASP A 7 -3.98 15.47 -21.77
CA ASP A 7 -5.22 15.14 -21.06
C ASP A 7 -5.22 13.67 -20.61
N HIS A 8 -4.73 12.75 -21.46
CA HIS A 8 -4.58 11.33 -21.09
C HIS A 8 -3.55 11.13 -19.98
N LYS A 9 -2.42 11.83 -20.04
CA LYS A 9 -1.42 11.77 -18.98
C LYS A 9 -1.99 12.25 -17.63
N GLN A 10 -2.70 13.39 -17.63
CA GLN A 10 -3.34 13.91 -16.42
C GLN A 10 -4.43 12.98 -15.87
N ALA A 11 -5.16 12.29 -16.75
CA ALA A 11 -6.13 11.30 -16.33
C ALA A 11 -5.46 10.08 -15.68
N ALA A 12 -4.36 9.58 -16.26
CA ALA A 12 -3.58 8.49 -15.69
C ALA A 12 -2.99 8.86 -14.32
N GLU A 13 -2.38 10.04 -14.20
CA GLU A 13 -1.83 10.53 -12.92
C GLU A 13 -2.89 10.62 -11.82
N LYS A 14 -4.13 11.01 -12.15
CA LYS A 14 -5.24 11.01 -11.19
C LYS A 14 -5.58 9.59 -10.73
N LEU A 15 -5.67 8.63 -11.66
CA LEU A 15 -5.94 7.25 -11.32
C LEU A 15 -4.81 6.63 -10.49
N ASP A 16 -3.55 6.98 -10.77
CA ASP A 16 -2.40 6.55 -9.98
C ASP A 16 -2.52 7.06 -8.54
N VAL A 17 -2.89 8.33 -8.34
CA VAL A 17 -3.14 8.88 -7.00
C VAL A 17 -4.30 8.17 -6.29
N GLU A 18 -5.40 7.88 -6.99
CA GLU A 18 -6.49 7.11 -6.38
C GLU A 18 -6.07 5.69 -6.02
N MET A 19 -5.26 5.02 -6.84
CA MET A 19 -4.69 3.71 -6.51
C MET A 19 -3.82 3.76 -5.26
N MET A 20 -3.04 4.83 -5.07
CA MET A 20 -2.25 5.00 -3.85
C MET A 20 -3.13 5.18 -2.62
N ARG A 21 -4.21 5.98 -2.72
CA ARG A 21 -5.18 6.13 -1.62
C ARG A 21 -5.86 4.82 -1.26
N LEU A 22 -6.24 4.03 -2.25
CA LEU A 22 -6.80 2.69 -2.04
C LEU A 22 -5.77 1.75 -1.40
N GLY A 23 -4.49 1.87 -1.78
CA GLY A 23 -3.39 1.14 -1.15
C GLY A 23 -3.23 1.47 0.34
N VAL A 24 -3.25 2.76 0.70
CA VAL A 24 -3.23 3.19 2.12
C VAL A 24 -4.46 2.65 2.85
N HIS A 25 -5.65 2.83 2.28
CA HIS A 25 -6.87 2.34 2.90
C HIS A 25 -6.83 0.82 3.14
N TRP A 26 -6.28 0.06 2.19
CA TRP A 26 -6.09 -1.38 2.35
C TRP A 26 -5.13 -1.70 3.50
N ALA A 27 -4.01 -0.99 3.61
CA ALA A 27 -3.07 -1.13 4.72
C ALA A 27 -3.73 -0.82 6.08
N ASP A 28 -4.58 0.21 6.14
CA ASP A 28 -5.31 0.60 7.36
C ASP A 28 -6.30 -0.49 7.85
N LEU A 29 -6.78 -1.34 6.95
CA LEU A 29 -7.63 -2.48 7.31
C LEU A 29 -6.84 -3.66 7.91
N HIS A 30 -5.51 -3.64 7.77
CA HIS A 30 -4.59 -4.71 8.19
C HIS A 30 -3.65 -4.25 9.31
N LEU A 31 -4.02 -3.20 10.05
CA LEU A 31 -3.21 -2.77 11.19
C LEU A 31 -3.19 -3.88 12.24
N ALA A 32 -1.99 -4.30 12.61
CA ALA A 32 -1.81 -5.26 13.68
C ALA A 32 -2.01 -4.55 15.03
N ASP A 33 -2.90 -5.08 15.86
CA ASP A 33 -3.05 -4.62 17.22
C ASP A 33 -1.84 -5.05 18.06
N PRO A 34 -1.09 -4.12 18.66
CA PRO A 34 0.06 -4.46 19.51
C PRO A 34 -0.30 -5.38 20.69
N GLU A 35 -1.53 -5.30 21.21
CA GLU A 35 -2.00 -6.18 22.30
C GLU A 35 -2.14 -7.64 21.84
N PHE A 36 -2.40 -7.86 20.55
CA PHE A 36 -2.62 -9.17 19.95
C PHE A 36 -1.57 -9.53 18.89
N ALA A 37 -0.38 -8.94 18.95
CA ALA A 37 0.68 -9.17 17.95
C ALA A 37 1.09 -10.65 17.81
N GLU A 38 0.91 -11.45 18.86
CA GLU A 38 1.17 -12.90 18.85
C GLU A 38 0.10 -13.72 18.09
N ALA A 39 -1.04 -13.12 17.74
CA ALA A 39 -2.07 -13.76 16.93
C ALA A 39 -1.70 -13.84 15.44
N CYS A 40 -0.73 -13.03 15.01
CA CYS A 40 -0.18 -13.06 13.66
C CYS A 40 0.68 -14.33 13.43
N PHE A 41 0.51 -15.00 12.29
CA PHE A 41 1.32 -16.15 11.86
C PHE A 41 2.80 -15.80 11.70
N THR A 42 3.10 -14.55 11.37
CA THR A 42 4.46 -14.00 11.40
C THR A 42 4.43 -12.66 12.11
N SER A 43 5.52 -12.27 12.78
CA SER A 43 5.57 -10.97 13.46
C SER A 43 5.14 -9.84 12.51
N PRO A 44 4.22 -8.95 12.95
CA PRO A 44 3.79 -7.80 12.18
C PRO A 44 4.97 -6.98 11.69
N LYS A 45 4.85 -6.40 10.50
CA LYS A 45 5.92 -5.64 9.86
C LYS A 45 5.50 -4.21 9.65
N THR A 46 6.47 -3.31 9.75
CA THR A 46 6.30 -1.95 9.26
C THR A 46 6.65 -1.93 7.78
N PHE A 47 5.77 -1.37 6.94
CA PHE A 47 6.05 -1.23 5.51
C PHE A 47 7.05 -0.11 5.21
N ALA A 48 7.23 0.82 6.15
CA ALA A 48 8.10 1.96 6.05
C ALA A 48 9.00 2.06 7.30
N GLY A 49 9.75 3.16 7.41
CA GLY A 49 10.61 3.43 8.57
C GLY A 49 9.82 3.66 9.87
N GLU A 50 10.56 4.05 10.91
CA GLU A 50 10.00 4.43 12.21
C GLU A 50 8.83 5.43 12.06
N GLY A 51 7.77 5.20 12.83
CA GLY A 51 6.53 5.97 12.78
C GLY A 51 5.45 5.42 11.83
N SER A 52 5.78 4.43 10.98
CA SER A 52 4.75 3.71 10.22
C SER A 52 4.08 2.62 11.06
N PRO A 53 2.80 2.32 10.82
CA PRO A 53 2.07 1.35 11.62
C PRO A 53 2.59 -0.08 11.39
N ALA A 54 2.38 -0.94 12.40
CA ALA A 54 2.57 -2.37 12.26
C ALA A 54 1.40 -2.95 11.45
N ILE A 55 1.71 -3.74 10.43
CA ILE A 55 0.74 -4.33 9.52
C ILE A 55 0.88 -5.85 9.57
N ASP A 56 -0.26 -6.55 9.53
CA ASP A 56 -0.31 -8.00 9.54
C ASP A 56 0.27 -8.65 8.27
N GLU A 57 0.45 -9.96 8.33
CA GLU A 57 1.08 -10.80 7.31
C GLU A 57 0.27 -11.00 6.02
N PHE A 58 -1.03 -10.70 6.03
CA PHE A 58 -1.93 -10.95 4.89
C PHE A 58 -2.11 -9.73 3.99
N CYS A 59 -1.78 -8.54 4.48
CA CYS A 59 -1.91 -7.31 3.72
C CYS A 59 -1.27 -7.38 2.32
N VAL A 60 0.00 -7.83 2.21
CA VAL A 60 0.72 -7.90 0.92
C VAL A 60 0.23 -9.05 0.03
N PRO A 61 0.15 -10.31 0.51
CA PRO A 61 -0.27 -11.42 -0.35
C PRO A 61 -1.68 -11.30 -0.94
N GLU A 62 -2.63 -10.77 -0.18
CA GLU A 62 -4.00 -10.57 -0.67
C GLU A 62 -4.05 -9.46 -1.73
N PHE A 63 -3.37 -8.34 -1.49
CA PHE A 63 -3.26 -7.25 -2.45
C PHE A 63 -2.56 -7.68 -3.75
N ALA A 64 -1.46 -8.42 -3.62
CA ALA A 64 -0.71 -8.98 -4.74
C ALA A 64 -1.59 -9.91 -5.59
N THR A 65 -2.36 -10.78 -4.91
CA THR A 65 -3.30 -11.71 -5.56
C THR A 65 -4.37 -10.98 -6.35
N MET A 66 -5.00 -9.95 -5.75
CA MET A 66 -6.05 -9.15 -6.40
C MET A 66 -5.54 -8.43 -7.66
N LEU A 67 -4.28 -7.97 -7.65
CA LEU A 67 -3.67 -7.26 -8.78
C LEU A 67 -2.96 -8.16 -9.79
N GLY A 68 -2.86 -9.47 -9.54
CA GLY A 68 -2.07 -10.38 -10.37
C GLY A 68 -0.58 -10.01 -10.39
N ARG A 69 -0.03 -9.59 -9.24
CA ARG A 69 1.36 -9.16 -9.07
C ARG A 69 2.13 -10.08 -8.12
N THR A 70 3.46 -9.96 -8.12
CA THR A 70 4.30 -10.60 -7.11
C THR A 70 4.17 -9.87 -5.77
N ASN A 71 4.41 -10.57 -4.67
CA ASN A 71 4.47 -9.97 -3.33
C ASN A 71 5.51 -8.84 -3.27
N ASP A 72 6.66 -9.00 -3.93
CA ASP A 72 7.71 -7.97 -3.94
C ASP A 72 7.21 -6.66 -4.59
N SER A 73 6.56 -6.76 -5.75
CA SER A 73 6.05 -5.57 -6.45
C SER A 73 4.89 -4.91 -5.69
N ALA A 74 4.00 -5.71 -5.12
CA ALA A 74 2.87 -5.23 -4.32
C ALA A 74 3.35 -4.58 -3.02
N GLY A 75 4.27 -5.24 -2.31
CA GLY A 75 4.87 -4.74 -1.08
C GLY A 75 5.60 -3.43 -1.30
N HIS A 76 6.40 -3.30 -2.36
CA HIS A 76 7.06 -2.04 -2.70
C HIS A 76 6.05 -0.90 -2.92
N PHE A 77 4.97 -1.16 -3.65
CA PHE A 77 3.92 -0.16 -3.87
C PHE A 77 3.25 0.26 -2.54
N LEU A 78 2.86 -0.69 -1.70
CA LEU A 78 2.24 -0.41 -0.41
C LEU A 78 3.20 0.34 0.54
N SER A 79 4.49 0.00 0.53
CA SER A 79 5.54 0.75 1.25
C SER A 79 5.60 2.22 0.82
N GLN A 80 5.54 2.52 -0.47
CA GLN A 80 5.51 3.90 -0.96
C GLN A 80 4.24 4.64 -0.51
N CYS A 81 3.10 3.96 -0.52
CA CYS A 81 1.82 4.53 -0.08
C CYS A 81 1.85 4.85 1.43
N VAL A 82 2.28 3.90 2.26
CA VAL A 82 2.36 4.06 3.72
C VAL A 82 3.39 5.11 4.11
N GLU A 83 4.56 5.15 3.45
CA GLU A 83 5.55 6.21 3.65
C GLU A 83 4.94 7.60 3.46
N LEU A 84 4.21 7.80 2.35
CA LEU A 84 3.58 9.08 2.05
C LEU A 84 2.44 9.45 3.00
N ALA A 85 1.71 8.47 3.53
CA ALA A 85 0.57 8.75 4.41
C ALA A 85 0.98 9.00 5.87
N TYR A 86 2.07 8.38 6.32
CA TYR A 86 2.45 8.36 7.74
C TYR A 86 3.74 9.12 8.05
N ARG A 87 4.58 9.43 7.05
CA ARG A 87 5.92 9.99 7.28
C ARG A 87 6.25 11.24 6.47
N LEU A 88 5.39 11.66 5.54
CA LEU A 88 5.56 12.87 4.70
C LEU A 88 4.31 13.76 4.75
#